data_AF-A0A1I9W572-F1
#
_entry.id   AF-A0A1I9W572-F1
#
_cell.length_a   1.000
_cell.length_b   1.000
_cell.length_c   1.000
_cell.angle_alpha   90.00
_cell.angle_beta   90.00
_cell.angle_gamma   90.00
#
_symmetry.space_group_name_H-M   'P 1'
#
loop_
_entity.id
_entity.type
_entity.pdbx_description
1 polymer ?
#
loop_
_entity_poly.entity_id
_entity_poly.type
_entity_poly.pdbx_seq_one_letter_code
_entity_poly.pdbx_strand_id
1 'polypeptide(L)'
;GGIGKSTTTQNTASAMAHFHNKKVMIHGCDPKADSTRMILRGKMQRTMMDTLREDGEEACMDLDNVMSVGYEGIKCVESGGPEPGVGCAGRGVITAITIMEQKKVYEDDLDFVFFDVLGDVVCGGFAM
;
A
#
# COMPACT_ATOMS: atom_id res chain seq x y z
N GLY A 1 6.53 13.25 -8.10
CA GLY A 1 6.13 13.86 -6.82
C GLY A 1 5.22 15.04 -7.08
N GLY A 2 4.40 15.42 -6.10
CA GLY A 2 3.63 16.67 -6.12
C GLY A 2 2.43 16.78 -7.08
N ILE A 3 2.28 15.87 -8.05
CA ILE A 3 1.22 15.93 -9.07
C ILE A 3 -0.16 15.42 -8.61
N GLY A 4 -0.34 15.15 -7.32
CA GLY A 4 -1.62 14.72 -6.76
C GLY A 4 -1.98 13.23 -6.97
N LYS A 5 -1.00 12.35 -7.21
CA LYS A 5 -1.22 10.89 -7.43
C LYS A 5 -2.13 10.27 -6.37
N SER A 6 -1.74 10.35 -5.11
CA SER A 6 -2.47 9.76 -3.98
C SER A 6 -3.86 10.37 -3.80
N THR A 7 -4.02 11.66 -4.08
CA THR A 7 -5.33 12.33 -4.06
C THR A 7 -6.23 11.78 -5.15
N THR A 8 -5.74 11.69 -6.39
CA THR A 8 -6.51 11.15 -7.51
C THR A 8 -6.85 9.69 -7.26
N THR A 9 -5.87 8.84 -6.90
CA THR A 9 -6.09 7.40 -6.64
C THR A 9 -7.15 7.16 -5.59
N GLN A 10 -7.08 7.85 -4.44
CA GLN A 10 -8.05 7.64 -3.35
C GLN A 10 -9.46 8.11 -3.73
N ASN A 11 -9.59 9.22 -4.46
CA ASN A 11 -10.90 9.70 -4.92
C ASN A 11 -11.48 8.82 -6.04
N THR A 12 -10.64 8.32 -6.94
CA THR A 12 -11.06 7.37 -7.97
C THR A 12 -11.52 6.05 -7.35
N ALA A 13 -10.77 5.49 -6.40
CA ALA A 13 -11.16 4.30 -5.66
C ALA A 13 -12.47 4.51 -4.89
N SER A 14 -12.64 5.66 -4.24
CA SER A 14 -13.87 6.03 -3.55
C SER A 14 -15.07 6.11 -4.50
N ALA A 15 -14.90 6.73 -5.67
CA ALA A 15 -15.95 6.81 -6.69
C ALA A 15 -16.33 5.42 -7.24
N MET A 16 -15.34 4.54 -7.47
CA MET A 16 -15.57 3.17 -7.88
C MET A 16 -16.36 2.36 -6.83
N ALA A 17 -15.97 2.47 -5.56
CA ALA A 17 -16.66 1.78 -4.48
C ALA A 17 -18.08 2.33 -4.29
N HIS A 18 -18.23 3.65 -4.18
CA HIS A 18 -19.51 4.28 -3.85
C HIS A 18 -20.53 4.27 -5.00
N PHE A 19 -20.13 4.68 -6.21
CA PHE A 19 -21.07 4.84 -7.34
C PHE A 19 -21.24 3.57 -8.17
N HIS A 20 -20.25 2.67 -8.13
CA HIS A 20 -20.23 1.48 -8.99
C HIS A 20 -20.18 0.16 -8.20
N ASN A 21 -20.26 0.23 -6.87
CA ASN A 21 -20.26 -0.92 -5.97
C ASN A 21 -19.10 -1.89 -6.23
N LYS A 22 -17.93 -1.33 -6.54
CA LYS A 22 -16.70 -2.07 -6.85
C LYS A 22 -15.91 -2.37 -5.60
N LYS A 23 -15.40 -3.60 -5.50
CA LYS A 23 -14.49 -4.03 -4.44
C LYS A 23 -13.08 -3.61 -4.84
N VAL A 24 -12.56 -2.60 -4.15
CA VAL A 24 -11.28 -1.97 -4.50
C VAL A 24 -10.28 -2.14 -3.37
N MET A 25 -9.03 -2.38 -3.75
CA MET A 25 -7.88 -2.32 -2.86
C MET A 25 -6.92 -1.22 -3.29
N ILE A 26 -6.34 -0.51 -2.33
CA ILE A 26 -5.22 0.41 -2.54
C ILE A 26 -3.98 -0.15 -1.85
N HIS A 27 -2.92 -0.36 -2.62
CA HIS A 27 -1.58 -0.72 -2.16
C HIS A 27 -0.66 0.47 -2.38
N GLY A 28 -0.27 1.15 -1.30
CA GLY A 28 0.66 2.26 -1.34
C GLY A 28 2.10 1.77 -1.56
N CYS A 29 2.74 2.30 -2.59
CA CYS A 29 4.12 1.99 -3.00
C CYS A 29 5.00 3.24 -3.02
N ASP A 30 4.54 4.33 -2.41
CA ASP A 30 5.29 5.57 -2.20
C ASP A 30 5.84 5.55 -0.76
N PRO A 31 7.16 5.72 -0.54
CA PRO A 31 7.77 5.65 0.79
C PRO A 31 7.24 6.72 1.76
N LYS A 32 6.51 7.72 1.27
CA LYS A 32 5.78 8.69 2.11
C LYS A 32 4.64 8.06 2.92
N ALA A 33 4.13 6.90 2.49
CA ALA A 33 3.15 6.07 3.19
C ALA A 33 1.83 6.77 3.56
N ASP A 34 1.35 7.72 2.73
CA ASP A 34 0.07 8.42 2.91
C ASP A 34 -0.94 8.17 1.78
N SER A 35 -0.73 7.09 1.01
CA SER A 35 -1.53 6.66 -0.14
C SER A 35 -2.95 6.21 0.25
N THR A 36 -3.17 5.85 1.51
CA THR A 36 -4.47 5.38 2.04
C THR A 36 -5.10 6.31 3.07
N ARG A 37 -4.41 7.40 3.41
CA ARG A 37 -4.77 8.29 4.53
C ARG A 37 -6.19 8.83 4.46
N MET A 38 -6.66 9.27 3.30
CA MET A 38 -8.01 9.83 3.13
C MET A 38 -9.08 8.74 3.24
N ILE A 39 -8.83 7.56 2.70
CA ILE A 39 -9.72 6.39 2.83
C ILE A 39 -9.89 5.98 4.30
N LEU A 40 -8.81 6.09 5.07
CA LEU A 40 -8.76 5.81 6.51
C LEU A 40 -9.05 7.03 7.39
N ARG A 41 -9.72 8.06 6.86
CA ARG A 41 -10.21 9.24 7.59
C ARG A 41 -9.11 10.01 8.34
N GLY A 42 -7.94 10.13 7.72
CA GLY A 42 -6.79 10.86 8.24
C GLY A 42 -5.80 10.02 9.04
N LYS A 43 -6.10 8.74 9.30
CA LYS A 43 -5.19 7.83 9.99
C LYS A 43 -4.01 7.46 9.08
N MET A 44 -2.80 7.60 9.61
CA MET A 44 -1.60 6.97 9.04
C MET A 44 -1.59 5.52 9.53
N GLN A 45 -1.83 4.57 8.65
CA GLN A 45 -1.70 3.17 9.02
C GLN A 45 -0.22 2.77 9.11
N ARG A 46 0.05 1.73 9.90
CA ARG A 46 1.38 1.15 9.99
C ARG A 46 1.73 0.48 8.65
N THR A 47 2.99 0.57 8.25
CA THR A 47 3.44 0.01 6.97
C THR A 47 3.91 -1.42 7.12
N MET A 48 3.91 -2.19 6.03
CA MET A 48 4.43 -3.55 6.02
C MET A 48 5.91 -3.60 6.40
N MET A 49 6.72 -2.66 5.91
CA MET A 49 8.15 -2.60 6.23
C MET A 49 8.41 -2.24 7.70
N ASP A 50 7.57 -1.41 8.33
CA ASP A 50 7.70 -1.11 9.75
C ASP A 50 7.29 -2.32 10.60
N THR A 51 6.17 -2.97 10.27
CA THR A 51 5.75 -4.22 10.95
C THR A 51 6.82 -5.30 10.80
N LEU A 52 7.40 -5.48 9.62
CA LEU A 52 8.46 -6.46 9.38
C LEU A 52 9.72 -6.17 10.21
N ARG A 53 10.08 -4.90 10.39
CA ARG A 53 11.28 -4.49 11.13
C ARG A 53 11.10 -4.61 12.64
N GLU A 54 9.94 -4.20 13.14
CA GLU A 54 9.69 -4.07 14.58
C GLU A 54 9.16 -5.38 15.18
N ASP A 55 8.29 -6.09 14.46
CA ASP A 55 7.56 -7.26 14.98
C ASP A 55 7.93 -8.56 14.27
N GLY A 56 8.69 -8.47 13.16
CA GLY A 56 9.16 -9.63 12.41
C GLY A 56 8.21 -10.13 11.32
N GLU A 57 8.65 -11.17 10.62
CA GLU A 57 7.96 -11.70 9.44
C GLU A 57 6.60 -12.32 9.77
N GLU A 58 6.47 -13.01 10.91
CA GLU A 58 5.20 -13.62 11.32
C GLU A 58 4.10 -12.58 11.50
N ALA A 59 4.41 -11.44 12.12
CA ALA A 59 3.47 -10.34 12.29
C ALA A 59 3.11 -9.66 10.95
N CYS A 60 4.09 -9.52 10.04
CA CYS A 60 3.87 -8.96 8.70
C CYS A 60 3.02 -9.89 7.81
N MET A 61 3.09 -11.20 8.05
CA MET A 61 2.32 -12.24 7.37
C MET A 61 0.86 -12.34 7.84
N ASP A 62 0.51 -11.71 8.95
CA ASP A 62 -0.86 -11.60 9.43
C ASP A 62 -1.52 -10.34 8.86
N LEU A 63 -2.56 -10.54 8.03
CA LEU A 63 -3.22 -9.47 7.30
C LEU A 63 -3.87 -8.45 8.22
N ASP A 64 -4.32 -8.85 9.41
CA ASP A 64 -4.96 -7.94 10.36
C ASP A 64 -3.97 -6.89 10.92
N ASN A 65 -2.67 -7.16 10.85
CA ASN A 65 -1.63 -6.23 11.29
C ASN A 65 -1.22 -5.21 10.22
N VAL A 66 -1.44 -5.53 8.93
CA VAL A 66 -0.90 -4.74 7.80
C VAL A 66 -1.99 -4.17 6.88
N MET A 67 -3.21 -4.69 6.95
CA MET A 67 -4.33 -4.27 6.13
C MET A 67 -5.41 -3.61 6.98
N SER A 68 -5.79 -2.39 6.59
CA SER A 68 -6.97 -1.71 7.15
C SER A 68 -8.09 -1.69 6.13
N VAL A 69 -9.33 -1.64 6.60
CA VAL A 69 -10.51 -1.43 5.77
C VAL A 69 -11.09 -0.05 6.08
N GLY A 70 -11.29 0.76 5.05
CA GLY A 70 -11.74 2.15 5.18
C GLY A 70 -13.11 2.42 4.55
N TYR A 71 -13.25 3.63 4.01
CA TYR A 71 -14.46 4.09 3.32
C TYR A 71 -14.96 3.06 2.28
N GLU A 72 -16.27 2.77 2.30
CA GLU A 72 -16.95 1.82 1.39
C GLU A 72 -16.27 0.44 1.27
N GLY A 73 -15.63 -0.03 2.34
CA GLY A 73 -14.99 -1.34 2.35
C GLY A 73 -13.68 -1.42 1.56
N ILE A 74 -13.11 -0.27 1.16
CA ILE A 74 -11.83 -0.24 0.44
C ILE A 74 -10.72 -0.79 1.33
N LYS A 75 -10.06 -1.85 0.86
CA LYS A 75 -8.90 -2.46 1.52
C LYS A 75 -7.66 -1.60 1.30
N CYS A 76 -6.88 -1.36 2.35
CA CYS A 76 -5.76 -0.42 2.35
C CYS A 76 -4.51 -1.09 2.91
N VAL A 77 -3.40 -1.04 2.18
CA VAL A 77 -2.08 -1.49 2.62
C VAL A 77 -1.03 -0.44 2.23
N GLU A 78 -0.04 -0.22 3.07
CA GLU A 78 1.13 0.61 2.75
C GLU A 78 2.39 -0.25 2.79
N SER A 79 3.16 -0.27 1.69
CA SER A 79 4.45 -0.99 1.67
C SER A 79 5.39 -0.40 2.72
N GLY A 80 5.44 0.93 2.78
CA GLY A 80 6.46 1.65 3.54
C GLY A 80 7.79 1.69 2.80
N GLY A 81 8.77 2.30 3.45
CA GLY A 81 10.11 2.49 2.90
C GLY A 81 11.19 2.17 3.94
N PRO A 82 12.44 2.00 3.50
CA PRO A 82 13.56 1.96 4.42
C PRO A 82 13.72 3.31 5.11
N GLU A 83 14.50 3.32 6.20
CA GLU A 83 14.95 4.58 6.78
C GLU A 83 15.60 5.49 5.71
N PRO A 84 15.30 6.81 5.72
CA PRO A 84 15.90 7.75 4.80
C PRO A 84 17.43 7.65 4.80
N GLY A 85 18.00 7.35 3.63
CA GLY A 85 19.46 7.24 3.45
C GLY A 85 20.06 5.87 3.78
N VAL A 86 19.28 4.88 4.23
CA VAL A 86 19.80 3.57 4.66
C VAL A 86 19.52 2.45 3.66
N GLY A 87 18.37 2.46 2.97
CA GLY A 87 17.96 1.34 2.11
C GLY A 87 17.39 1.74 0.76
N CYS A 88 16.91 0.74 0.01
CA CYS A 88 16.24 0.93 -1.29
C CYS A 88 14.72 0.84 -1.15
N ALA A 89 14.01 1.94 -1.43
CA ALA A 89 12.54 1.95 -1.42
C ALA A 89 11.93 0.91 -2.37
N GLY A 90 12.55 0.71 -3.55
CA GLY A 90 12.12 -0.31 -4.51
C GLY A 90 12.14 -1.72 -3.95
N ARG A 91 13.16 -2.08 -3.15
CA ARG A 91 13.22 -3.40 -2.49
C ARG A 91 12.10 -3.57 -1.48
N GLY A 92 11.77 -2.54 -0.70
CA GLY A 92 10.65 -2.57 0.25
C GLY A 92 9.30 -2.82 -0.44
N VAL A 93 9.06 -2.17 -1.57
CA VAL A 93 7.85 -2.39 -2.39
C VAL A 93 7.81 -3.82 -2.95
N ILE A 94 8.93 -4.34 -3.48
CA ILE A 94 9.00 -5.72 -4.00
C ILE A 94 8.70 -6.73 -2.89
N THR A 95 9.30 -6.56 -1.70
CA THR A 95 9.05 -7.44 -0.54
C THR A 95 7.58 -7.40 -0.12
N ALA A 96 7.00 -6.19 0.00
CA ALA A 96 5.60 -6.02 0.35
C ALA A 96 4.67 -6.76 -0.64
N ILE A 97 4.87 -6.55 -1.95
CA ILE A 97 4.05 -7.20 -2.99
C ILE A 97 4.24 -8.73 -2.95
N THR A 98 5.47 -9.21 -2.78
CA THR A 98 5.76 -10.66 -2.71
C THR A 98 5.01 -11.33 -1.56
N ILE A 99 4.99 -10.70 -0.38
CA ILE A 99 4.25 -11.22 0.79
C ILE A 99 2.74 -11.26 0.47
N MET A 100 2.19 -10.21 -0.14
CA MET A 100 0.77 -10.13 -0.49
C MET A 100 0.37 -11.16 -1.55
N GLU A 101 1.24 -11.43 -2.53
CA GLU A 101 1.05 -12.49 -3.53
C GLU A 101 1.10 -13.88 -2.90
N GLN A 102 2.06 -14.16 -2.02
CA GLN A 102 2.14 -15.43 -1.30
C GLN A 102 0.90 -15.70 -0.45
N LYS A 103 0.31 -14.63 0.11
CA LYS A 103 -0.94 -14.66 0.85
C LYS A 103 -2.18 -14.65 -0.03
N LYS A 104 -2.01 -14.58 -1.36
CA LYS A 104 -3.10 -14.58 -2.36
C LYS A 104 -4.10 -13.44 -2.15
N VAL A 105 -3.68 -12.33 -1.55
CA VAL A 105 -4.59 -11.21 -1.22
C VAL A 105 -5.18 -10.59 -2.48
N TYR A 106 -4.41 -10.57 -3.57
CA TYR A 106 -4.88 -10.06 -4.85
C TYR A 106 -5.79 -11.03 -5.61
N GLU A 107 -5.86 -12.30 -5.20
CA GLU A 107 -6.79 -13.30 -5.76
C GLU A 107 -8.17 -13.26 -5.06
N ASP A 108 -8.30 -12.48 -3.98
CA ASP A 108 -9.58 -12.23 -3.32
C ASP A 108 -10.63 -11.67 -4.31
N ASP A 109 -11.90 -11.72 -3.92
CA ASP A 109 -13.04 -11.11 -4.61
C ASP A 109 -12.92 -9.57 -4.67
N LEU A 110 -11.97 -9.09 -5.47
CA LEU A 110 -11.61 -7.71 -5.75
C LEU A 110 -11.87 -7.45 -7.24
N ASP A 111 -12.55 -6.35 -7.54
CA ASP A 111 -12.69 -5.87 -8.91
C ASP A 111 -11.44 -5.12 -9.38
N PHE A 112 -10.77 -4.39 -8.47
CA PHE A 112 -9.62 -3.53 -8.79
C PHE A 112 -8.58 -3.50 -7.67
N VAL A 113 -7.31 -3.41 -8.08
CA VAL A 113 -6.18 -3.11 -7.20
C VAL A 113 -5.45 -1.88 -7.77
N PHE A 114 -5.31 -0.84 -6.95
CA PHE A 114 -4.53 0.35 -7.28
C PHE A 114 -3.19 0.31 -6.57
N PHE A 115 -2.10 0.40 -7.36
CA PHE A 115 -0.76 0.60 -6.84
C PHE A 115 -0.40 2.09 -6.96
N ASP A 116 -0.30 2.80 -5.83
CA ASP A 116 0.14 4.20 -5.81
C ASP A 116 1.66 4.26 -5.71
N VAL A 117 2.32 4.29 -6.86
CA VAL A 117 3.78 4.15 -6.99
C VAL A 117 4.48 5.50 -7.01
N LEU A 118 5.63 5.60 -6.33
CA LEU A 118 6.51 6.75 -6.41
C LEU A 118 6.88 7.06 -7.88
N GLY A 119 6.62 8.30 -8.31
CA GLY A 119 6.82 8.72 -9.70
C GLY A 119 8.14 9.43 -10.00
N ASP A 120 8.96 9.73 -8.99
CA ASP A 120 10.18 10.55 -9.14
C ASP A 120 11.41 9.73 -9.50
N VAL A 121 11.49 8.48 -8.98
CA VAL A 121 12.66 7.62 -9.13
C VAL A 121 12.19 6.25 -9.53
N VAL A 122 12.61 5.80 -10.72
CA VAL A 122 12.32 4.46 -11.24
C VAL A 122 13.56 3.60 -11.06
N CYS A 123 13.69 2.98 -9.89
CA CYS A 123 14.73 1.98 -9.65
C CYS A 123 14.05 0.62 -9.40
N GLY A 124 14.33 -0.38 -10.24
CA GLY A 124 13.77 -1.73 -10.12
C GLY A 124 14.37 -2.55 -8.98
N GLY A 125 14.80 -1.93 -7.88
CA GLY A 125 15.49 -2.61 -6.78
C GLY A 125 17.00 -2.82 -6.98
N PHE A 126 17.64 -2.09 -7.89
CA PHE A 126 19.11 -2.11 -8.04
C PHE A 126 19.78 -1.38 -6.88
N ALA A 127 20.04 -2.12 -5.81
CA ALA A 127 21.15 -1.90 -4.91
C ALA A 127 21.78 -3.28 -4.69
N MET A 128 22.72 -3.68 -5.57
CA MET A 128 23.47 -4.95 -5.58
C MET A 128 23.37 -5.74 -4.26
#